data_AF-A0A7X5E9U5-F1
#
_entry.id   AF-A0A7X5E9U5-F1
#
_cell.length_a   1.000
_cell.length_b   1.000
_cell.length_c   1.000
_cell.angle_alpha   90.00
_cell.angle_beta   90.00
_cell.angle_gamma   90.00
#
_symmetry.space_group_name_H-M   'P 1'
#
loop_
_entity.id
_entity.type
_entity.pdbx_description
1 polymer ?
#
loop_
_entity_poly.entity_id
_entity_poly.type
_entity_poly.pdbx_seq_one_letter_code
_entity_poly.pdbx_strand_id
1 'polypeptide(L)'
;MGANLLNNYGEAVAMVLFAIGFGNLMLQSNLIKKIIGLNIMDTAVYLFLAEKGYISGRVAPIVVNGVQSTEAYINPVPSGLVLTGIVVSVSVSALMLSLTIRLYQRYHTLDLDEISLQLKKEGL
;
A
#
# COMPACT_ATOMS: atom_id res chain seq x y z
N MET A 1 -12.43 26.95 -2.09
CA MET A 1 -11.86 25.68 -2.60
C MET A 1 -10.93 24.98 -1.59
N GLY A 2 -10.17 25.70 -0.75
CA GLY A 2 -9.28 25.09 0.26
C GLY A 2 -9.93 24.54 1.55
N ALA A 3 -11.17 24.91 1.88
CA ALA A 3 -11.83 24.48 3.12
C ALA A 3 -12.15 22.96 3.17
N ASN A 4 -12.41 22.33 2.02
CA ASN A 4 -12.70 20.90 1.94
C ASN A 4 -11.46 20.02 2.17
N LEU A 5 -10.26 20.56 1.91
CA LEU A 5 -8.99 19.88 2.12
C LEU A 5 -8.64 19.77 3.61
N LEU A 6 -8.98 20.80 4.40
CA LEU A 6 -8.81 20.77 5.85
C LEU A 6 -9.84 19.86 6.54
N ASN A 7 -11.06 19.75 5.98
CA ASN A 7 -12.08 18.84 6.51
C ASN A 7 -11.80 17.36 6.19
N ASN A 8 -11.15 17.07 5.05
CA ASN A 8 -10.84 15.70 4.60
C ASN A 8 -9.32 15.49 4.51
N TYR A 9 -8.59 15.94 5.53
CA TYR A 9 -7.12 15.88 5.53
C TYR A 9 -6.61 14.44 5.41
N GLY A 10 -7.32 13.45 5.98
CA GLY A 10 -6.96 12.03 5.88
C GLY A 10 -6.95 11.53 4.44
N GLU A 11 -7.99 11.85 3.66
CA GLU A 11 -8.10 11.49 2.24
C GLU A 11 -7.01 12.18 1.41
N ALA A 12 -6.75 13.46 1.69
CA ALA A 12 -5.71 14.22 0.99
C ALA A 12 -4.31 13.63 1.25
N VAL A 13 -4.00 13.27 2.51
CA VAL A 13 -2.74 12.62 2.88
C VAL A 13 -2.60 11.27 2.18
N ALA A 14 -3.67 10.46 2.15
CA ALA A 14 -3.66 9.19 1.44
C ALA A 14 -3.36 9.37 -0.07
N MET A 15 -4.00 10.33 -0.73
CA MET A 15 -3.74 10.62 -2.15
C MET A 15 -2.30 11.07 -2.42
N VAL A 16 -1.73 11.89 -1.53
CA VAL A 16 -0.32 12.33 -1.64
C VAL A 16 0.63 11.15 -1.44
N LEU A 17 0.39 10.30 -0.44
CA LEU A 17 1.19 9.09 -0.22
C LEU A 17 1.11 8.13 -1.41
N PHE A 18 -0.07 7.98 -2.02
CA PHE A 18 -0.24 7.17 -3.21
C PHE A 18 0.60 7.71 -4.38
N ALA A 19 0.56 9.02 -4.61
CA ALA A 19 1.37 9.66 -5.65
C ALA A 19 2.88 9.50 -5.40
N ILE A 20 3.33 9.58 -4.15
CA ILE A 20 4.73 9.35 -3.77
C ILE A 20 5.13 7.89 -4.04
N GLY A 21 4.32 6.92 -3.61
CA GLY A 21 4.57 5.49 -3.84
C GLY A 21 4.61 5.14 -5.33
N PHE A 22 3.64 5.64 -6.09
CA PHE A 22 3.56 5.46 -7.54
C PHE A 22 4.74 6.11 -8.27
N GLY A 23 5.10 7.34 -7.90
CA GLY A 23 6.26 8.03 -8.45
C GLY A 23 7.56 7.27 -8.18
N ASN A 24 7.73 6.74 -6.97
CA ASN A 24 8.91 5.95 -6.61
C ASN A 24 9.00 4.64 -7.42
N LEU A 25 7.86 3.98 -7.64
CA LEU A 25 7.78 2.76 -8.44
C LEU A 25 8.19 2.99 -9.90
N MET A 26 7.74 4.10 -10.50
CA MET A 26 8.02 4.47 -11.89
C MET A 26 9.45 4.99 -12.09
N LEU A 27 9.95 5.84 -11.19
CA LEU A 27 11.18 6.61 -11.42
C LEU A 27 12.47 5.90 -10.98
N GLN A 28 12.42 4.98 -10.03
CA GLN A 28 13.63 4.30 -9.55
C GLN A 28 13.98 3.11 -10.45
N SER A 29 15.26 2.92 -10.75
CA SER A 29 15.77 1.69 -11.41
C SER A 29 16.04 0.57 -10.40
N ASN A 30 16.37 0.92 -9.15
CA ASN A 30 16.71 -0.05 -8.10
C ASN A 30 15.49 -0.85 -7.63
N LEU A 31 15.59 -2.19 -7.69
CA LEU A 31 14.53 -3.14 -7.33
C LEU A 31 14.03 -2.98 -5.89
N ILE A 32 14.92 -2.77 -4.91
CA ILE A 32 14.53 -2.60 -3.51
C ILE A 32 13.71 -1.32 -3.32
N LYS A 33 14.11 -0.23 -3.99
CA LYS A 33 13.37 1.03 -3.93
C LYS A 33 11.99 0.91 -4.60
N LYS A 34 11.87 0.13 -5.67
CA LYS A 34 10.56 -0.19 -6.29
C LYS A 34 9.65 -0.93 -5.31
N ILE A 35 10.17 -1.93 -4.58
CA ILE A 35 9.41 -2.67 -3.55
C ILE A 35 8.92 -1.72 -2.46
N ILE A 36 9.79 -0.82 -1.98
CA ILE A 36 9.41 0.20 -0.98
C ILE A 36 8.32 1.13 -1.55
N GLY A 37 8.45 1.57 -2.80
CA GLY A 37 7.43 2.37 -3.49
C GLY A 37 6.07 1.69 -3.53
N LEU A 38 6.04 0.38 -3.84
CA LEU A 38 4.81 -0.41 -3.81
C LEU A 38 4.20 -0.50 -2.40
N ASN A 39 5.02 -0.72 -1.37
CA ASN A 39 4.54 -0.78 0.03
C ASN A 39 3.95 0.56 0.50
N ILE A 40 4.55 1.68 0.10
CA ILE A 40 4.00 3.02 0.39
C ILE A 40 2.65 3.20 -0.31
N MET A 41 2.54 2.76 -1.56
CA MET A 41 1.29 2.81 -2.33
C MET A 41 0.18 1.97 -1.69
N ASP A 42 0.48 0.74 -1.26
CA ASP A 42 -0.47 -0.13 -0.54
C ASP A 42 -0.95 0.52 0.76
N THR A 43 -0.02 1.07 1.54
CA THR A 43 -0.33 1.77 2.80
C THR A 43 -1.24 2.98 2.56
N ALA A 44 -1.03 3.71 1.47
CA ALA A 44 -1.88 4.84 1.09
C ALA A 44 -3.31 4.39 0.76
N VAL A 45 -3.49 3.27 0.05
CA VAL A 45 -4.80 2.69 -0.23
C VAL A 45 -5.50 2.24 1.05
N TYR A 46 -4.77 1.63 1.99
CA TYR A 46 -5.33 1.21 3.27
C TYR A 46 -5.78 2.38 4.12
N LEU A 47 -4.98 3.45 4.17
CA LEU A 47 -5.36 4.69 4.84
C LEU A 47 -6.61 5.29 4.23
N PHE A 48 -6.69 5.37 2.90
CA PHE A 48 -7.87 5.87 2.21
C PHE A 48 -9.15 5.07 2.53
N LEU A 49 -9.05 3.74 2.52
CA LEU A 49 -10.19 2.87 2.86
C LEU A 49 -10.60 3.02 4.33
N ALA A 50 -9.64 3.14 5.24
CA ALA A 50 -9.91 3.36 6.67
C ALA A 50 -10.65 4.68 6.90
N GLU A 51 -10.23 5.78 6.26
CA GLU A 51 -10.90 7.08 6.32
C GLU A 51 -12.35 7.00 5.79
N LYS A 52 -12.59 6.28 4.69
CA LYS A 52 -13.96 6.08 4.17
C LYS A 52 -14.84 5.23 5.08
N GLY A 53 -14.27 4.39 5.92
CA GLY A 53 -14.98 3.60 6.93
C GLY A 53 -15.25 4.33 8.23
N TYR A 54 -14.50 5.40 8.50
CA TYR A 54 -14.59 6.16 9.73
C TYR A 54 -15.86 7.02 9.76
N ILE A 55 -16.51 7.04 10.93
CA ILE A 55 -17.64 7.92 11.15
C ILE A 55 -17.51 8.57 12.52
N SER A 56 -17.58 9.90 12.56
CA SER A 56 -17.38 10.68 13.79
C SER A 56 -18.34 10.27 14.90
N GLY A 57 -17.81 10.11 16.11
CA GLY A 57 -18.60 9.78 17.30
C GLY A 57 -18.96 8.30 17.46
N ARG A 58 -18.50 7.43 16.55
CA ARG A 58 -18.74 5.98 16.60
C ARG A 58 -17.48 5.22 17.03
N VAL A 59 -17.67 4.08 17.69
CA VAL A 59 -16.58 3.22 18.18
C VAL A 59 -16.27 2.07 17.22
N ALA A 60 -15.14 1.39 17.42
CA ALA A 60 -14.76 0.21 16.65
C ALA A 60 -15.87 -0.86 16.69
N PRO A 61 -16.12 -1.61 15.59
CA PRO A 61 -17.24 -2.53 15.44
C PRO A 61 -17.01 -3.82 16.23
N ILE A 62 -16.90 -3.69 17.55
CA ILE A 62 -16.68 -4.75 18.52
C ILE A 62 -17.81 -4.62 19.53
N VAL A 63 -18.62 -5.67 19.66
CA VAL A 63 -19.74 -5.66 20.60
C VAL A 63 -19.17 -5.73 22.03
N VAL A 64 -19.35 -4.64 22.77
CA VAL A 64 -18.94 -4.52 24.18
C VAL A 64 -20.20 -4.17 24.99
N ASN A 65 -20.37 -4.79 26.16
CA ASN A 65 -21.50 -4.54 27.07
C ASN A 65 -22.91 -4.79 26.48
N GLY A 66 -23.03 -5.64 25.45
CA GLY A 66 -24.32 -6.03 24.88
C GLY A 66 -25.02 -4.94 24.06
N VAL A 67 -24.35 -3.83 23.75
CA VAL A 67 -24.89 -2.79 22.87
C VAL A 67 -24.91 -3.31 21.43
N GLN A 68 -26.11 -3.65 20.93
CA GLN A 68 -26.31 -4.15 19.56
C GLN A 68 -26.74 -3.06 18.57
N SER A 69 -26.79 -1.79 19.01
CA SER A 69 -27.16 -0.68 18.13
C SER A 69 -26.08 -0.46 17.09
N THR A 70 -26.45 -0.61 15.81
CA THR A 70 -25.57 -0.37 14.66
C THR A 70 -25.10 1.07 14.56
N GLU A 71 -25.84 2.01 15.15
CA GLU A 71 -25.49 3.44 15.15
C GLU A 71 -24.32 3.78 16.07
N ALA A 72 -23.93 2.88 16.97
CA ALA A 72 -22.78 3.09 17.85
C ALA A 72 -21.44 2.81 17.16
N TYR A 73 -21.44 2.13 15.99
CA TYR A 73 -20.24 1.54 15.39
C TYR A 73 -19.86 2.12 14.04
N ILE A 74 -18.56 2.27 13.78
CA ILE A 74 -18.04 2.62 12.46
C ILE A 74 -18.36 1.52 11.43
N ASN A 75 -18.24 1.82 10.14
CA ASN A 75 -18.49 0.83 9.09
C ASN A 75 -17.43 -0.29 9.16
N PRO A 76 -17.84 -1.57 9.38
CA PRO A 76 -16.89 -2.68 9.47
C PRO A 76 -16.33 -3.12 8.11
N VAL A 77 -16.98 -2.75 7.00
CA VAL A 77 -16.62 -3.23 5.66
C VAL A 77 -15.21 -2.81 5.26
N PRO A 78 -14.80 -1.52 5.35
CA PRO A 78 -13.46 -1.11 4.96
C PRO A 78 -12.37 -1.72 5.87
N SER A 79 -12.63 -1.85 7.18
CA SER A 79 -11.69 -2.49 8.12
C SER A 79 -11.40 -3.94 7.75
N GLY A 80 -12.42 -4.69 7.33
CA GLY A 80 -12.24 -6.06 6.83
C GLY A 80 -11.44 -6.13 5.52
N LEU A 81 -11.73 -5.24 4.58
CA LEU A 81 -10.99 -5.16 3.30
C LEU A 81 -9.52 -4.79 3.50
N VAL A 82 -9.23 -3.89 4.43
CA VAL A 82 -7.85 -3.49 4.75
C VAL A 82 -7.08 -4.65 5.38
N LEU A 83 -7.68 -5.37 6.33
CA LEU A 83 -7.02 -6.51 6.99
C LEU A 83 -6.62 -7.60 5.98
N THR A 84 -7.51 -7.95 5.04
CA THR A 84 -7.18 -8.92 3.99
C THR A 84 -6.14 -8.38 3.02
N GLY A 85 -6.25 -7.10 2.65
CA GLY A 85 -5.27 -6.42 1.82
C GLY A 85 -3.86 -6.48 2.39
N ILE A 86 -3.69 -6.19 3.69
CA ILE A 86 -2.38 -6.21 4.38
C ILE A 86 -1.71 -7.59 4.28
N VAL A 87 -2.45 -8.68 4.46
CA VAL A 87 -1.88 -10.03 4.37
C VAL A 87 -1.41 -10.34 2.94
N VAL A 88 -2.17 -9.90 1.94
CA VAL A 88 -1.81 -10.07 0.53
C VAL A 88 -0.59 -9.23 0.15
N SER A 89 -0.52 -7.95 0.54
CA SER A 89 0.63 -7.09 0.23
C SER A 89 1.93 -7.56 0.87
N VAL A 90 1.89 -8.06 2.10
CA VAL A 90 3.06 -8.68 2.76
C VAL A 90 3.53 -9.91 1.98
N SER A 91 2.59 -10.73 1.51
CA SER A 91 2.90 -11.93 0.72
C SER A 91 3.52 -11.59 -0.64
N VAL A 92 2.98 -10.59 -1.34
CA VAL A 92 3.54 -10.07 -2.60
C VAL A 92 4.92 -9.45 -2.37
N SER A 93 5.10 -8.69 -1.29
CA SER A 93 6.40 -8.12 -0.93
C SER A 93 7.46 -9.19 -0.65
N ALA A 94 7.10 -10.25 0.08
CA ALA A 94 7.99 -11.39 0.30
C ALA A 94 8.40 -12.08 -1.01
N LEU A 95 7.46 -12.25 -1.93
CA LEU A 95 7.72 -12.82 -3.25
C LEU A 95 8.64 -11.92 -4.10
N MET A 96 8.38 -10.61 -4.13
CA MET A 96 9.25 -9.65 -4.84
C MET A 96 10.67 -9.62 -4.27
N LEU A 97 10.82 -9.67 -2.94
CA LEU A 97 12.14 -9.75 -2.29
C LEU A 97 12.86 -11.05 -2.64
N SER A 98 12.15 -12.19 -2.60
CA SER A 98 12.70 -13.49 -3.01
C SER A 98 13.21 -13.47 -4.46
N LEU A 99 12.43 -12.90 -5.38
CA LEU A 99 12.82 -12.71 -6.77
C LEU A 99 14.02 -11.75 -6.91
N THR A 100 14.03 -10.67 -6.15
CA THR A 100 15.14 -9.70 -6.15
C THR A 100 16.44 -10.34 -5.68
N ILE A 101 16.40 -11.19 -4.65
CA ILE A 101 17.56 -11.96 -4.18
C ILE A 101 18.05 -12.90 -5.28
N ARG A 102 17.14 -13.62 -5.96
CA ARG A 102 17.49 -14.52 -7.08
C ARG A 102 18.12 -13.77 -8.25
N LEU A 103 17.59 -12.61 -8.62
CA LEU A 103 18.15 -11.77 -9.68
C LEU A 103 19.53 -11.24 -9.31
N TYR A 104 19.71 -10.79 -8.07
CA TYR A 104 21.01 -10.35 -7.57
C TYR A 104 22.06 -11.46 -7.56
N GLN A 105 21.67 -12.69 -7.22
CA GLN A 105 22.58 -13.85 -7.27
C GLN A 105 23.06 -14.17 -8.69
N ARG A 106 22.25 -13.88 -9.72
CA ARG A 106 22.59 -14.18 -11.12
C ARG A 106 23.32 -13.04 -11.82
N TYR A 107 22.84 -11.80 -11.65
CA TYR A 107 23.32 -10.64 -12.40
C TYR A 107 24.18 -9.69 -11.56
N HIS A 108 24.32 -9.95 -10.25
CA HIS A 108 25.11 -9.15 -9.30
C HIS A 108 24.79 -7.66 -9.26
N THR A 109 23.60 -7.28 -9.71
CA THR A 109 23.10 -5.91 -9.71
C THR A 109 21.66 -5.88 -9.21
N LEU A 110 21.26 -4.75 -8.64
CA LEU A 110 19.89 -4.46 -8.22
C LEU A 110 19.21 -3.46 -9.15
N ASP A 111 19.89 -3.04 -10.21
CA ASP A 111 19.37 -2.12 -11.21
C ASP A 111 18.59 -2.89 -12.28
N LEU A 112 17.31 -2.56 -12.43
CA LEU A 112 16.42 -3.23 -13.39
C LEU A 112 16.84 -3.00 -14.84
N ASP A 113 17.38 -1.82 -15.17
CA ASP A 113 17.78 -1.48 -16.54
C ASP A 113 19.01 -2.30 -16.94
N GLU A 114 19.96 -2.46 -16.02
CA GLU A 114 21.13 -3.31 -16.21
C GLU A 114 20.75 -4.79 -16.38
N ILE A 115 19.83 -5.30 -15.54
CA ILE A 115 19.30 -6.66 -15.68
C ILE A 115 18.63 -6.84 -17.05
N SER A 116 17.82 -5.87 -17.50
CA SER A 116 17.15 -5.93 -18.81
C SER A 116 18.15 -5.97 -19.98
N LEU A 117 19.25 -5.21 -19.88
CA LEU A 117 20.31 -5.23 -20.89
C LEU A 117 21.05 -6.58 -20.93
N GLN A 118 21.32 -7.17 -19.76
CA GLN A 118 21.98 -8.49 -19.68
C GLN A 118 21.06 -9.61 -20.20
N LEU A 119 19.76 -9.57 -19.89
CA LEU A 119 18.76 -10.49 -20.44
C LEU A 119 18.72 -10.47 -21.97
N LYS A 120 18.69 -9.27 -22.58
CA LYS A 120 18.72 -9.12 -24.05
C LYS A 120 19.99 -9.72 -24.67
N LYS A 121 21.13 -9.68 -23.98
CA LYS A 121 22.39 -10.30 -24.45
C LYS A 121 22.34 -11.82 -24.37
N GLU A 122 21.59 -12.37 -23.42
CA GLU A 122 21.36 -13.82 -23.29
C GLU A 122 20.35 -14.37 -24.32
N GLY A 123 19.74 -13.50 -25.14
CA GLY A 123 18.77 -13.89 -26.18
C GLY A 123 17.40 -14.29 -25.63
N LEU A 124 17.10 -13.89 -24.39
CA LEU A 124 15.82 -14.07 -23.70
C LEU A 124 15.01 -12.76 -23.68
#